data_AF-A0A6N3E5C7-F1
#
_entry.id   AF-A0A6N3E5C7-F1
#
_cell.length_a   1.000
_cell.length_b   1.000
_cell.length_c   1.000
_cell.angle_alpha   90.00
_cell.angle_beta   90.00
_cell.angle_gamma   90.00
#
_symmetry.space_group_name_H-M   'P 1'
#
loop_
_entity.id
_entity.type
_entity.pdbx_description
1 polymer ?
#
loop_
_entity_poly.entity_id
_entity_poly.type
_entity_poly.pdbx_seq_one_letter_code
_entity_poly.pdbx_strand_id
1 'polypeptide(L)'
;MILIMGNGNVGKSTLLNALVGKEVAKTNLLPTTWKIDVYSPELSKDNAIIKYTNGKQETLSVEKAKQKVNEEDKQVKESKKIFNKKLKEESKDIKNNKEQIEEIKMYLGKKYIYKSNICEVRWPVKSKFLLEQCLLIDTPGLNCYSYNFDALEQIREVLYNYYHKVDGVIWILDGNQISSQSSDALLKELDYSLKNLGGVRDNIIGVINRKDLLLKNKDQEAVDKVYNNSVKYFGDKFTEIIPISATEAYKGISNNDKNLIKQSGIEDLIKAIEQIRYRGGNI
;
A
#
# COMPACT_ATOMS: atom_id res chain seq x y z
N MET A 1 -7.98 -12.63 6.65
CA MET A 1 -7.13 -11.41 6.60
C MET A 1 -6.66 -11.20 5.17
N ILE A 2 -6.83 -9.97 4.66
CA ILE A 2 -6.35 -9.58 3.33
C ILE A 2 -5.33 -8.44 3.50
N LEU A 3 -4.15 -8.62 2.94
CA LEU A 3 -3.08 -7.63 2.99
C LEU A 3 -3.06 -6.81 1.70
N ILE A 4 -3.07 -5.48 1.77
CA ILE A 4 -2.97 -4.61 0.60
C ILE A 4 -1.54 -4.05 0.52
N MET A 5 -0.83 -4.39 -0.55
CA MET A 5 0.56 -4.02 -0.78
C MET A 5 0.72 -3.26 -2.10
N GLY A 6 1.86 -2.59 -2.26
CA GLY A 6 2.20 -1.88 -3.50
C GLY A 6 3.18 -0.73 -3.29
N ASN A 7 3.96 -0.42 -4.32
CA ASN A 7 5.12 0.45 -4.22
C ASN A 7 4.76 1.93 -4.40
N GLY A 8 4.98 2.73 -3.35
CA GLY A 8 4.70 4.16 -3.41
C GLY A 8 3.23 4.48 -3.67
N ASN A 9 2.94 5.65 -4.23
CA ASN A 9 1.60 6.23 -4.40
C ASN A 9 0.74 5.52 -5.48
N VAL A 10 0.60 4.20 -5.41
CA VAL A 10 -0.19 3.39 -6.37
C VAL A 10 -1.69 3.41 -6.10
N GLY A 11 -2.15 4.11 -5.05
CA GLY A 11 -3.57 4.22 -4.69
C GLY A 11 -4.10 3.16 -3.73
N LYS A 12 -3.25 2.59 -2.85
CA LYS A 12 -3.64 1.60 -1.83
C LYS A 12 -4.77 2.07 -0.94
N SER A 13 -4.61 3.23 -0.32
CA SER A 13 -5.62 3.82 0.57
C SER A 13 -6.93 4.15 -0.17
N THR A 14 -6.85 4.53 -1.45
CA THR A 14 -8.05 4.74 -2.29
C THR A 14 -8.78 3.43 -2.57
N LEU A 15 -8.05 2.35 -2.91
CA LEU A 15 -8.66 1.04 -3.11
C LEU A 15 -9.27 0.50 -1.80
N LEU A 16 -8.59 0.70 -0.68
CA LEU A 16 -9.10 0.34 0.63
C LEU A 16 -10.42 1.06 0.92
N ASN A 17 -10.48 2.37 0.69
CA ASN A 17 -11.73 3.14 0.86
C ASN A 17 -12.85 2.64 -0.08
N ALA A 18 -12.52 2.24 -1.31
CA ALA A 18 -13.47 1.64 -2.23
C ALA A 18 -14.02 0.31 -1.69
N LEU A 19 -13.13 -0.62 -1.27
CA LEU A 19 -13.52 -1.92 -0.69
C LEU A 19 -14.34 -1.77 0.60
N VAL A 20 -14.05 -0.75 1.40
CA VAL A 20 -14.79 -0.44 2.62
C VAL A 20 -16.14 0.23 2.31
N GLY A 21 -16.21 1.00 1.23
CA GLY A 21 -17.36 1.80 0.79
C GLY A 21 -17.51 3.16 1.48
N LYS A 22 -16.49 3.60 2.22
CA LYS A 22 -16.42 4.91 2.89
C LYS A 22 -14.97 5.30 3.13
N GLU A 23 -14.72 6.60 3.33
CA GLU A 23 -13.38 7.11 3.63
C GLU A 23 -12.95 6.71 5.05
N VAL A 24 -11.97 5.79 5.14
CA VAL A 24 -11.36 5.38 6.41
C VAL A 24 -9.85 5.62 6.42
N ALA A 25 -9.19 5.54 5.27
CA ALA A 25 -7.79 5.86 5.09
C ALA A 25 -7.61 7.23 4.41
N LYS A 26 -6.60 7.99 4.85
CA LYS A 26 -6.24 9.27 4.21
C LYS A 26 -5.69 9.00 2.81
N THR A 27 -6.25 9.65 1.79
CA THR A 27 -5.86 9.47 0.38
C THR A 27 -4.86 10.51 -0.13
N ASN A 28 -4.46 11.48 0.68
CA ASN A 28 -3.57 12.57 0.25
C ASN A 28 -2.25 12.02 -0.34
N LEU A 29 -1.96 12.43 -1.58
CA LEU A 29 -0.92 11.92 -2.49
C LEU A 29 0.54 11.97 -1.99
N LEU A 30 0.79 12.41 -0.76
CA LEU A 30 2.11 12.32 -0.14
C LEU A 30 2.23 10.99 0.61
N PRO A 31 3.19 10.11 0.26
CA PRO A 31 3.41 8.86 0.98
C PRO A 31 3.80 9.17 2.44
N THR A 32 2.80 9.06 3.31
CA THR A 32 2.89 9.33 4.74
C THR A 32 2.85 8.06 5.56
N THR A 33 2.66 6.90 4.95
CA THR A 33 2.50 5.64 5.66
C THR A 33 3.86 5.22 6.24
N TRP A 34 4.18 5.71 7.44
CA TRP A 34 5.37 5.42 8.25
C TRP A 34 5.12 4.29 9.28
N LYS A 35 3.92 3.71 9.26
CA LYS A 35 3.39 2.66 10.15
C LYS A 35 2.48 1.72 9.37
N ILE A 36 2.14 0.57 9.94
CA ILE A 36 1.14 -0.34 9.38
C ILE A 36 -0.24 0.06 9.90
N ASP A 37 -1.20 0.31 9.02
CA ASP A 37 -2.58 0.60 9.39
C ASP A 37 -3.43 -0.67 9.19
N VAL A 38 -4.08 -1.13 10.25
CA VAL A 38 -4.94 -2.33 10.23
C VAL A 38 -6.37 -1.89 10.44
N TYR A 39 -7.26 -2.17 9.49
CA TYR A 39 -8.68 -1.86 9.60
C TYR A 39 -9.41 -3.15 9.99
N SER A 40 -9.90 -3.20 11.23
CA SER A 40 -10.47 -4.40 11.85
C SER A 40 -11.97 -4.23 12.14
N PRO A 41 -12.82 -5.20 11.74
CA PRO A 41 -14.25 -5.20 12.08
C PRO A 41 -14.55 -5.58 13.53
N GLU A 42 -13.60 -6.23 14.21
CA GLU A 42 -13.75 -6.74 15.58
C GLU A 42 -13.62 -5.64 16.64
N LEU A 43 -13.02 -4.51 16.28
CA LEU A 43 -12.85 -3.38 17.19
C LEU A 43 -14.18 -2.65 17.45
N SER A 44 -14.37 -2.23 18.69
CA SER A 44 -15.44 -1.29 19.04
C SER A 44 -15.30 -0.01 18.23
N LYS A 45 -16.43 0.54 17.77
CA LYS A 45 -16.48 1.73 16.89
C LYS A 45 -15.71 2.93 17.45
N ASP A 46 -15.62 3.02 18.76
CA ASP A 46 -15.06 4.18 19.46
C ASP A 46 -13.58 4.01 19.80
N ASN A 47 -13.03 2.79 19.64
CA ASN A 47 -11.68 2.46 20.11
C ASN A 47 -10.74 2.11 18.95
N ALA A 48 -9.52 2.64 19.02
CA ALA A 48 -8.39 2.25 18.20
C ALA A 48 -7.26 1.70 19.09
N ILE A 49 -6.44 0.81 18.55
CA ILE A 49 -5.28 0.27 19.25
C ILE A 49 -4.01 0.80 18.59
N ILE A 50 -3.11 1.38 19.37
CA ILE A 50 -1.78 1.77 18.91
C ILE A 50 -0.79 0.77 19.50
N LYS A 51 0.03 0.17 18.64
CA LYS A 51 1.12 -0.71 19.02
C LYS A 51 2.46 -0.03 18.74
N TYR A 52 3.35 -0.15 19.71
CA TYR A 52 4.66 0.45 19.69
C TYR A 52 5.74 -0.56 19.33
N THR A 53 6.88 -0.03 18.90
CA THR A 53 8.10 -0.78 18.58
C THR A 53 8.60 -1.64 19.74
N ASN A 54 8.42 -1.19 20.98
CA ASN A 54 8.78 -1.95 22.19
C ASN A 54 7.79 -3.07 22.56
N GLY A 55 6.79 -3.34 21.70
CA GLY A 55 5.77 -4.35 21.92
C GLY A 55 4.61 -3.93 22.81
N LYS A 56 4.67 -2.76 23.47
CA LYS A 56 3.53 -2.24 24.24
C LYS A 56 2.38 -1.88 23.29
N GLN A 57 1.17 -1.97 23.81
CA GLN A 57 -0.04 -1.53 23.13
C GLN A 57 -0.88 -0.66 24.05
N GLU A 58 -1.55 0.33 23.47
CA GLU A 58 -2.53 1.18 24.15
C GLU A 58 -3.84 1.18 23.38
N THR A 59 -4.95 1.12 24.11
CA THR A 59 -6.28 1.32 23.53
C THR A 59 -6.72 2.75 23.84
N LEU A 60 -7.05 3.51 22.80
CA LEU A 60 -7.49 4.90 22.89
C LEU A 60 -8.81 5.08 22.16
N SER A 61 -9.49 6.19 22.42
CA SER A 61 -10.58 6.59 21.53
C SER A 61 -10.06 6.88 20.13
N VAL A 62 -10.87 6.63 19.10
CA VAL A 62 -10.50 6.89 17.69
C VAL A 62 -10.02 8.33 17.50
N GLU A 63 -10.66 9.30 18.17
CA GLU A 63 -10.27 10.70 18.11
C GLU A 63 -8.87 10.95 18.69
N LYS A 64 -8.58 10.41 19.87
CA LYS A 64 -7.25 10.53 20.50
C LYS A 64 -6.17 9.84 19.67
N ALA A 65 -6.47 8.66 19.13
CA ALA A 65 -5.55 7.95 18.24
C ALA A 65 -5.26 8.76 16.97
N LYS A 66 -6.28 9.38 16.35
CA LYS A 66 -6.11 10.28 15.19
C LYS A 66 -5.25 11.50 15.54
N GLN A 67 -5.46 12.12 16.70
CA GLN A 67 -4.64 13.26 17.15
C GLN A 67 -3.17 12.87 17.26
N LYS A 68 -2.88 11.76 17.94
CA LYS A 68 -1.53 11.24 18.12
C LYS A 68 -0.85 10.90 16.79
N VAL A 69 -1.54 10.17 15.90
CA VAL A 69 -1.03 9.86 14.55
C VAL A 69 -0.79 11.15 13.74
N ASN A 70 -1.63 12.17 13.88
CA ASN A 70 -1.44 13.45 13.21
C ASN A 70 -0.21 14.23 13.69
N GLU A 71 0.13 14.14 14.98
CA GLU A 71 1.35 14.75 15.54
C GLU A 71 2.61 14.08 14.99
N GLU A 72 2.60 12.75 14.95
CA GLU A 72 3.66 11.94 14.34
C GLU A 72 3.80 12.22 12.82
N ASP A 73 2.67 12.33 12.10
CA ASP A 73 2.64 12.71 10.68
C ASP A 73 3.32 14.06 10.43
N LYS A 74 3.15 15.04 11.34
CA LYS A 74 3.80 16.36 11.24
C LYS A 74 5.31 16.23 11.42
N GLN A 75 5.77 15.52 12.45
CA GLN A 75 7.18 15.30 12.71
C GLN A 75 7.88 14.56 11.55
N VAL A 76 7.23 13.53 10.98
CA VAL A 76 7.73 12.82 9.80
C VAL A 76 7.81 13.74 8.57
N LYS A 77 6.82 14.61 8.36
CA LYS A 77 6.85 15.58 7.25
C LYS A 77 7.95 16.62 7.41
N GLU A 78 8.14 17.17 8.60
CA GLU A 78 9.16 18.17 8.89
C GLU A 78 10.58 17.59 8.76
N SER A 79 10.82 16.43 9.34
CA SER A 79 12.10 15.72 9.21
C SER A 79 12.45 15.40 7.75
N LYS A 80 11.48 14.94 6.94
CA LYS A 80 11.66 14.76 5.48
C LYS A 80 12.02 16.06 4.76
N LYS A 81 11.45 17.21 5.14
CA LYS A 81 11.83 18.50 4.56
C LYS A 81 13.28 18.84 4.87
N ILE A 82 13.72 18.65 6.12
CA ILE A 82 15.10 18.89 6.55
C ILE A 82 16.06 17.97 5.81
N PHE A 83 15.76 16.67 5.77
CA PHE A 83 16.53 15.67 5.03
C PHE A 83 16.70 16.04 3.56
N ASN A 84 15.59 16.37 2.86
CA ASN A 84 15.65 16.73 1.44
C ASN A 84 16.44 18.01 1.20
N LYS A 85 16.39 18.98 2.13
CA LYS A 85 17.21 20.19 2.05
C LYS A 85 18.69 19.86 2.18
N LYS A 86 19.07 19.05 3.17
CA LYS A 86 20.46 18.63 3.41
C LYS A 86 21.02 17.77 2.30
N LEU A 87 20.24 16.82 1.80
CA LEU A 87 20.62 15.99 0.67
C LEU A 87 20.93 16.86 -0.56
N LYS A 88 20.10 17.86 -0.84
CA LYS A 88 20.34 18.81 -1.95
C LYS A 88 21.55 19.71 -1.74
N GLU A 89 21.95 20.00 -0.50
CA GLU A 89 23.15 20.78 -0.18
C GLU A 89 24.42 19.95 -0.40
N GLU A 90 24.45 18.73 0.13
CA GLU A 90 25.62 17.83 0.09
C GLU A 90 25.79 17.14 -1.27
N SER A 91 24.71 16.92 -2.03
CA SER A 91 24.78 16.27 -3.34
C SER A 91 25.09 17.22 -4.50
N LYS A 92 25.41 18.50 -4.25
CA LYS A 92 25.64 19.50 -5.32
C LYS A 92 26.85 19.15 -6.18
N ASP A 93 27.92 18.69 -5.54
CA ASP A 93 29.24 18.55 -6.16
C ASP A 93 29.52 17.11 -6.65
N ILE A 94 28.64 16.16 -6.35
CA ILE A 94 28.84 14.72 -6.59
C ILE A 94 27.73 14.07 -7.43
N LYS A 95 26.98 14.85 -8.22
CA LYS A 95 25.78 14.40 -8.95
C LYS A 95 25.97 13.15 -9.82
N ASN A 96 27.20 12.88 -10.27
CA ASN A 96 27.51 11.76 -11.16
C ASN A 96 27.95 10.49 -10.42
N ASN A 97 28.20 10.54 -9.10
CA ASN A 97 28.63 9.38 -8.33
C ASN A 97 27.46 8.78 -7.54
N LYS A 98 26.82 7.76 -8.13
CA LYS A 98 25.64 7.11 -7.52
C LYS A 98 25.95 6.48 -6.16
N GLU A 99 27.12 5.89 -5.98
CA GLU A 99 27.50 5.19 -4.75
C GLU A 99 27.68 6.16 -3.58
N GLN A 100 28.42 7.25 -3.79
CA GLN A 100 28.58 8.32 -2.80
C GLN A 100 27.24 8.98 -2.44
N ILE A 101 26.36 9.17 -3.43
CA ILE A 101 25.02 9.70 -3.18
C ILE A 101 24.22 8.75 -2.26
N GLU A 102 24.30 7.44 -2.46
CA GLU A 102 23.60 6.47 -1.60
C GLU A 102 24.18 6.46 -0.18
N GLU A 103 25.50 6.52 -0.01
CA GLU A 103 26.13 6.61 1.32
C GLU A 103 25.67 7.86 2.10
N ILE A 104 25.66 9.02 1.44
CA ILE A 104 25.18 10.28 2.03
C ILE A 104 23.70 10.19 2.38
N LYS A 105 22.87 9.60 1.51
CA LYS A 105 21.46 9.38 1.83
C LYS A 105 21.28 8.51 3.07
N MET A 106 22.08 7.44 3.23
CA MET A 106 22.03 6.59 4.42
C MET A 106 22.44 7.36 5.68
N TYR A 107 23.54 8.12 5.63
CA TYR A 107 24.02 8.92 6.75
C TYR A 107 23.00 10.00 7.16
N LEU A 108 22.53 10.80 6.20
CA LEU A 108 21.54 11.85 6.44
C LEU A 108 20.21 11.27 6.90
N GLY A 109 19.82 10.10 6.39
CA GLY A 109 18.62 9.39 6.77
C GLY A 109 18.63 9.00 8.24
N LYS A 110 19.73 8.40 8.72
CA LYS A 110 19.92 8.07 10.14
C LYS A 110 19.92 9.30 11.05
N LYS A 111 20.43 10.43 10.56
CA LYS A 111 20.61 11.66 11.35
C LYS A 111 19.37 12.54 11.43
N TYR A 112 18.64 12.70 10.32
CA TYR A 112 17.58 13.71 10.21
C TYR A 112 16.18 13.16 10.07
N ILE A 113 15.98 11.91 9.63
CA ILE A 113 14.64 11.35 9.50
C ILE A 113 14.12 10.95 10.88
N TYR A 114 13.00 11.55 11.27
CA TYR A 114 12.32 11.22 12.50
C TYR A 114 11.80 9.78 12.47
N LYS A 115 11.98 9.06 13.57
CA LYS A 115 11.52 7.69 13.77
C LYS A 115 10.44 7.71 14.83
N SER A 116 9.21 7.41 14.43
CA SER A 116 8.13 7.20 15.39
C SER A 116 8.34 5.89 16.14
N ASN A 117 7.91 5.85 17.41
CA ASN A 117 7.84 4.62 18.17
C ASN A 117 6.56 3.82 17.87
N ILE A 118 5.63 4.37 17.09
CA ILE A 118 4.42 3.65 16.68
C ILE A 118 4.76 2.80 15.46
N CYS A 119 4.45 1.50 15.50
CA CYS A 119 4.69 0.59 14.36
C CYS A 119 3.40 0.13 13.69
N GLU A 120 2.30 0.05 14.44
CA GLU A 120 1.01 -0.44 13.95
C GLU A 120 -0.13 0.34 14.62
N VAL A 121 -1.16 0.69 13.84
CA VAL A 121 -2.39 1.28 14.37
C VAL A 121 -3.58 0.48 13.84
N ARG A 122 -4.40 -0.02 14.75
CA ARG A 122 -5.63 -0.72 14.44
C ARG A 122 -6.83 0.22 14.55
N TRP A 123 -7.52 0.41 13.44
CA TRP A 123 -8.72 1.24 13.31
C TRP A 123 -9.97 0.37 13.27
N PRO A 124 -11.05 0.78 13.96
CA PRO A 124 -12.33 0.09 13.83
C PRO A 124 -12.97 0.37 12.47
N VAL A 125 -13.42 -0.68 11.79
CA VAL A 125 -14.15 -0.53 10.53
C VAL A 125 -15.40 -1.39 10.51
N LYS A 126 -16.58 -0.76 10.40
CA LYS A 126 -17.81 -1.47 10.01
C LYS A 126 -18.06 -1.24 8.53
N SER A 127 -18.10 -2.31 7.74
CA SER A 127 -18.48 -2.32 6.33
C SER A 127 -19.63 -3.30 6.13
N LYS A 128 -20.51 -3.01 5.16
CA LYS A 128 -21.69 -3.83 4.85
C LYS A 128 -21.43 -4.98 3.87
N PHE A 129 -20.27 -5.01 3.21
CA PHE A 129 -20.10 -5.79 1.98
C PHE A 129 -19.11 -6.95 2.10
N LEU A 130 -17.81 -6.69 2.28
CA LEU A 130 -16.77 -7.74 2.25
C LEU A 130 -15.97 -7.90 3.56
N LEU A 131 -16.10 -6.94 4.48
CA LEU A 131 -15.10 -6.73 5.54
C LEU A 131 -15.61 -6.99 6.95
N GLU A 132 -16.81 -7.54 7.14
CA GLU A 132 -17.23 -8.00 8.47
C GLU A 132 -16.34 -9.13 8.99
N GLN A 133 -15.58 -9.80 8.11
CA GLN A 133 -14.70 -10.93 8.42
C GLN A 133 -13.26 -10.75 7.89
N CYS A 134 -12.92 -9.57 7.34
CA CYS A 134 -11.61 -9.33 6.74
C CYS A 134 -10.89 -8.18 7.46
N LEU A 135 -9.74 -8.47 8.07
CA LEU A 135 -8.79 -7.42 8.41
C LEU A 135 -8.11 -6.94 7.12
N LEU A 136 -8.20 -5.64 6.85
CA LEU A 136 -7.43 -4.99 5.80
C LEU A 136 -6.19 -4.35 6.38
N ILE A 137 -5.05 -4.58 5.76
CA ILE A 137 -3.78 -4.04 6.22
C ILE A 137 -3.25 -3.11 5.11
N ASP A 138 -3.19 -1.81 5.37
CA ASP A 138 -2.56 -0.81 4.50
C ASP A 138 -1.11 -0.64 4.93
N THR A 139 -0.21 -1.02 4.04
CA THR A 139 1.22 -1.01 4.33
C THR A 139 1.86 0.28 3.86
N PRO A 140 2.94 0.71 4.50
CA PRO A 140 3.91 1.59 3.89
C PRO A 140 4.28 1.13 2.47
N GLY A 141 4.50 2.07 1.56
CA GLY A 141 5.09 1.70 0.26
C GLY A 141 6.47 1.08 0.49
N LEU A 142 6.81 0.01 -0.24
CA LEU A 142 8.06 -0.73 -0.01
C LEU A 142 9.32 0.14 -0.22
N ASN A 143 9.20 1.22 -1.01
CA ASN A 143 10.26 2.21 -1.23
C ASN A 143 10.25 3.38 -0.23
N CYS A 144 9.27 3.46 0.68
CA CYS A 144 9.08 4.64 1.55
C CYS A 144 10.18 4.82 2.60
N TYR A 145 11.04 3.82 2.83
CA TYR A 145 12.09 3.88 3.84
C TYR A 145 13.49 3.50 3.33
N SER A 146 13.74 3.62 2.03
CA SER A 146 15.04 3.30 1.40
C SER A 146 16.27 3.88 2.11
N TYR A 147 16.09 4.91 2.95
CA TYR A 147 17.15 5.66 3.61
C TYR A 147 17.07 5.64 5.15
N ASN A 148 16.16 4.89 5.77
CA ASN A 148 16.03 4.81 7.23
C ASN A 148 15.99 3.35 7.73
N PHE A 149 17.16 2.71 7.73
CA PHE A 149 17.35 1.27 7.92
C PHE A 149 16.70 0.72 9.20
N ASP A 150 16.91 1.35 10.37
CA ASP A 150 16.45 0.77 11.65
C ASP A 150 14.93 0.83 11.85
N ALA A 151 14.27 1.85 11.29
CA ALA A 151 12.80 1.93 11.31
C ALA A 151 12.19 0.99 10.27
N LEU A 152 12.90 0.78 9.15
CA LEU A 152 12.52 -0.13 8.09
C LEU A 152 12.59 -1.60 8.56
N GLU A 153 13.62 -2.01 9.28
CA GLU A 153 13.73 -3.40 9.78
C GLU A 153 12.57 -3.77 10.72
N GLN A 154 12.21 -2.91 11.68
CA GLN A 154 11.10 -3.19 12.60
C GLN A 154 9.74 -3.27 11.88
N ILE A 155 9.48 -2.35 10.94
CA ILE A 155 8.24 -2.38 10.16
C ILE A 155 8.24 -3.57 9.19
N ARG A 156 9.39 -3.94 8.64
CA ARG A 156 9.57 -5.13 7.81
C ARG A 156 9.27 -6.39 8.58
N GLU A 157 9.74 -6.54 9.81
CA GLU A 157 9.41 -7.71 10.64
C GLU A 157 7.91 -7.82 10.89
N VAL A 158 7.24 -6.70 11.21
CA VAL A 158 5.77 -6.69 11.38
C VAL A 158 5.08 -7.03 10.06
N LEU A 159 5.53 -6.47 8.94
CA LEU A 159 4.99 -6.74 7.61
C LEU A 159 5.20 -8.20 7.17
N TYR A 160 6.39 -8.76 7.41
CA TYR A 160 6.72 -10.16 7.16
C TYR A 160 5.79 -11.08 7.94
N ASN A 161 5.58 -10.80 9.23
CA ASN A 161 4.64 -11.53 10.06
C ASN A 161 3.20 -11.49 9.51
N TYR A 162 2.75 -10.34 9.01
CA TYR A 162 1.45 -10.24 8.35
C TYR A 162 1.41 -11.01 7.04
N TYR A 163 2.43 -10.85 6.21
CA TYR A 163 2.56 -11.51 4.91
C TYR A 163 2.43 -13.03 5.03
N HIS A 164 2.98 -13.63 6.08
CA HIS A 164 2.88 -15.08 6.33
C HIS A 164 1.52 -15.53 6.87
N LYS A 165 0.84 -14.70 7.66
CA LYS A 165 -0.42 -15.05 8.35
C LYS A 165 -1.69 -14.74 7.54
N VAL A 166 -1.60 -13.95 6.47
CA VAL A 166 -2.79 -13.54 5.70
C VAL A 166 -3.28 -14.63 4.75
N ASP A 167 -4.59 -14.65 4.52
CA ASP A 167 -5.27 -15.59 3.61
C ASP A 167 -5.07 -15.19 2.14
N GLY A 168 -4.79 -13.92 1.88
CA GLY A 168 -4.54 -13.39 0.55
C GLY A 168 -3.83 -12.05 0.57
N VAL A 169 -3.13 -11.76 -0.54
CA VAL A 169 -2.43 -10.49 -0.74
C VAL A 169 -2.97 -9.82 -1.99
N ILE A 170 -3.36 -8.56 -1.88
CA ILE A 170 -3.68 -7.70 -3.02
C ILE A 170 -2.44 -6.86 -3.30
N TRP A 171 -1.80 -7.09 -4.43
CA TRP A 171 -0.61 -6.36 -4.86
C TRP A 171 -0.98 -5.31 -5.89
N ILE A 172 -0.90 -4.03 -5.52
CA ILE A 172 -1.30 -2.93 -6.38
C ILE A 172 -0.10 -2.40 -7.18
N LEU A 173 -0.28 -2.35 -8.50
CA LEU A 173 0.62 -1.78 -9.47
C LEU A 173 -0.02 -0.54 -10.12
N ASP A 174 0.79 0.42 -10.53
CA ASP A 174 0.33 1.60 -11.25
C ASP A 174 0.36 1.33 -12.77
N GLY A 175 -0.82 1.31 -13.41
CA GLY A 175 -0.93 1.10 -14.85
C GLY A 175 -0.13 2.10 -15.69
N ASN A 176 0.03 3.33 -15.22
CA ASN A 176 0.84 4.33 -15.92
C ASN A 176 2.33 3.97 -15.87
N GLN A 177 2.82 3.46 -14.73
CA GLN A 177 4.22 3.02 -14.60
C GLN A 177 4.52 1.84 -15.52
N ILE A 178 3.62 0.85 -15.58
CA ILE A 178 3.74 -0.29 -16.50
C ILE A 178 3.81 0.18 -17.96
N SER A 179 3.09 1.25 -18.31
CA SER A 179 3.10 1.80 -19.66
C SER A 179 4.34 2.67 -20.00
N SER A 180 5.08 3.16 -19.00
CA SER A 180 6.10 4.21 -19.15
C SER A 180 7.51 3.77 -18.77
N GLN A 181 7.67 2.80 -17.88
CA GLN A 181 8.96 2.27 -17.45
C GLN A 181 9.33 1.01 -18.24
N SER A 182 10.63 0.70 -18.29
CA SER A 182 11.06 -0.59 -18.82
C SER A 182 10.52 -1.70 -17.92
N SER A 183 9.82 -2.66 -18.52
CA SER A 183 9.20 -3.78 -17.80
C SER A 183 10.19 -4.53 -16.90
N ASP A 184 11.47 -4.60 -17.30
CA ASP A 184 12.55 -5.23 -16.53
C ASP A 184 12.85 -4.53 -15.20
N ALA A 185 12.70 -3.21 -15.11
CA ALA A 185 12.95 -2.48 -13.87
C ALA A 185 11.85 -2.74 -12.84
N LEU A 186 10.59 -2.69 -13.28
CA LEU A 186 9.43 -3.02 -12.46
C LEU A 186 9.45 -4.49 -12.01
N LEU A 187 9.89 -5.40 -12.88
CA LEU A 187 10.06 -6.81 -12.54
C LEU A 187 11.11 -7.02 -11.46
N LYS A 188 12.29 -6.41 -11.61
CA LYS A 188 13.35 -6.51 -10.59
C LYS A 188 12.90 -5.95 -9.25
N GLU A 189 12.18 -4.84 -9.26
CA GLU A 189 11.64 -4.23 -8.04
C GLU A 189 10.60 -5.13 -7.36
N LEU A 190 9.71 -5.74 -8.16
CA LEU A 190 8.72 -6.70 -7.67
C LEU A 190 9.38 -7.95 -7.11
N ASP A 191 10.31 -8.57 -7.86
CA ASP A 191 11.02 -9.78 -7.43
C ASP A 191 11.84 -9.53 -6.17
N TYR A 192 12.53 -8.39 -6.08
CA TYR A 192 13.24 -8.00 -4.87
C TYR A 192 12.29 -7.85 -3.68
N SER A 193 11.14 -7.20 -3.91
CA SER A 193 10.12 -7.00 -2.88
C SER A 193 9.53 -8.32 -2.39
N LEU A 194 9.16 -9.22 -3.31
CA LEU A 194 8.61 -10.53 -2.98
C LEU A 194 9.64 -11.42 -2.28
N LYS A 195 10.89 -11.47 -2.77
CA LYS A 195 11.97 -12.23 -2.11
C LYS A 195 12.20 -11.78 -0.68
N ASN A 196 12.21 -10.47 -0.43
CA ASN A 196 12.40 -9.92 0.92
C ASN A 196 11.23 -10.22 1.87
N LEU A 197 10.05 -10.53 1.35
CA LEU A 197 8.85 -10.80 2.14
C LEU A 197 8.59 -12.30 2.38
N GLY A 198 9.34 -13.19 1.71
CA GLY A 198 9.17 -14.65 1.85
C GLY A 198 8.84 -15.40 0.56
N GLY A 199 8.89 -14.73 -0.60
CA GLY A 199 8.72 -15.35 -1.93
C GLY A 199 7.35 -15.14 -2.56
N VAL A 200 7.09 -15.85 -3.65
CA VAL A 200 5.78 -15.88 -4.33
C VAL A 200 4.87 -16.86 -3.60
N ARG A 201 3.58 -16.54 -3.49
CA ARG A 201 2.55 -17.40 -2.91
C ARG A 201 1.40 -17.58 -3.89
N ASP A 202 0.61 -18.65 -3.71
CA ASP A 202 -0.50 -19.00 -4.62
C ASP A 202 -1.76 -18.14 -4.47
N ASN A 203 -1.75 -17.17 -3.55
CA ASN A 203 -2.89 -16.35 -3.14
C ASN A 203 -2.64 -14.84 -3.29
N ILE A 204 -1.89 -14.43 -4.31
CA ILE A 204 -1.60 -13.01 -4.59
C ILE A 204 -2.41 -12.55 -5.80
N ILE A 205 -3.30 -11.58 -5.60
CA ILE A 205 -4.04 -10.90 -6.67
C ILE A 205 -3.26 -9.65 -7.10
N GLY A 206 -2.86 -9.59 -8.36
CA GLY A 206 -2.30 -8.37 -8.95
C GLY A 206 -3.40 -7.40 -9.32
N VAL A 207 -3.34 -6.16 -8.85
CA VAL A 207 -4.28 -5.10 -9.22
C VAL A 207 -3.56 -4.02 -10.01
N ILE A 208 -3.94 -3.83 -11.27
CA ILE A 208 -3.43 -2.72 -12.10
C ILE A 208 -4.36 -1.53 -11.88
N ASN A 209 -3.95 -0.61 -11.01
CA ASN A 209 -4.77 0.55 -10.68
C ASN A 209 -4.61 1.67 -11.73
N ARG A 210 -5.53 2.65 -11.68
CA ARG A 210 -5.63 3.83 -12.56
C ARG A 210 -6.04 3.50 -14.00
N LYS A 211 -6.88 2.49 -14.16
CA LYS A 211 -7.55 2.14 -15.43
C LYS A 211 -8.19 3.35 -16.11
N ASP A 212 -8.79 4.26 -15.33
CA ASP A 212 -9.42 5.50 -15.81
C ASP A 212 -8.42 6.43 -16.55
N LEU A 213 -7.18 6.49 -16.09
CA LEU A 213 -6.15 7.32 -16.73
C LEU A 213 -5.62 6.67 -18.01
N LEU A 214 -5.62 5.35 -18.09
CA LEU A 214 -5.25 4.63 -19.31
C LEU A 214 -6.32 4.85 -20.40
N LEU A 215 -7.60 4.75 -20.03
CA LEU A 215 -8.74 4.97 -20.92
C LEU A 215 -8.82 6.40 -21.45
N LYS A 216 -8.53 7.40 -20.61
CA LYS A 216 -8.55 8.82 -21.03
C LYS A 216 -7.46 9.21 -22.02
N ASN A 217 -6.34 8.49 -22.04
CA ASN A 217 -5.16 8.91 -22.79
C ASN A 217 -4.91 8.10 -24.08
N LYS A 218 -5.42 6.86 -24.21
CA LYS A 218 -4.92 5.92 -25.25
C LYS A 218 -5.91 4.87 -25.78
N ASP A 219 -7.22 5.03 -25.59
CA ASP A 219 -8.27 4.09 -26.01
C ASP A 219 -8.22 2.70 -25.34
N GLN A 220 -9.25 1.86 -25.59
CA GLN A 220 -9.39 0.51 -25.00
C GLN A 220 -8.21 -0.41 -25.33
N GLU A 221 -7.64 -0.30 -26.53
CA GLU A 221 -6.48 -1.10 -26.94
C GLU A 221 -5.24 -0.87 -26.07
N ALA A 222 -5.07 0.32 -25.51
CA ALA A 222 -3.93 0.59 -24.64
C ALA A 222 -4.09 -0.03 -23.25
N VAL A 223 -5.33 -0.10 -22.75
CA VAL A 223 -5.62 -0.87 -21.53
C VAL A 223 -5.31 -2.33 -21.75
N ASP A 224 -5.74 -2.89 -22.89
CA ASP A 224 -5.48 -4.28 -23.24
C ASP A 224 -3.99 -4.55 -23.42
N LYS A 225 -3.22 -3.62 -24.00
CA LYS A 225 -1.75 -3.70 -24.08
C LYS A 225 -1.10 -3.70 -22.70
N VAL A 226 -1.50 -2.81 -21.80
CA VAL A 226 -0.97 -2.75 -20.42
C VAL A 226 -1.32 -4.02 -19.66
N TYR A 227 -2.53 -4.52 -19.83
CA TYR A 227 -2.98 -5.78 -19.24
C TYR A 227 -2.16 -6.97 -19.78
N ASN A 228 -2.07 -7.13 -21.10
CA ASN A 228 -1.30 -8.21 -21.75
C ASN A 228 0.18 -8.17 -21.38
N ASN A 229 0.77 -6.98 -21.30
CA ASN A 229 2.12 -6.82 -20.77
C ASN A 229 2.20 -7.30 -19.33
N SER A 230 1.25 -6.92 -18.48
CA SER A 230 1.24 -7.33 -17.08
C SER A 230 1.10 -8.84 -16.93
N VAL A 231 0.25 -9.49 -17.73
CA VAL A 231 0.13 -10.96 -17.76
C VAL A 231 1.42 -11.60 -18.26
N LYS A 232 2.04 -11.06 -19.32
CA LYS A 232 3.31 -11.56 -19.85
C LYS A 232 4.45 -11.49 -18.84
N TYR A 233 4.53 -10.40 -18.07
CA TYR A 233 5.63 -10.14 -17.15
C TYR A 233 5.39 -10.70 -15.75
N PHE A 234 4.14 -10.69 -15.28
CA PHE A 234 3.80 -10.97 -13.88
C PHE A 234 2.79 -12.12 -13.71
N GLY A 235 2.34 -12.76 -14.79
CA GLY A 235 1.30 -13.80 -14.75
C GLY A 235 1.73 -15.07 -14.00
N ASP A 236 3.02 -15.32 -13.83
CA ASP A 236 3.57 -16.39 -13.00
C ASP A 236 3.68 -16.02 -11.51
N LYS A 237 3.54 -14.73 -11.17
CA LYS A 237 3.65 -14.20 -9.80
C LYS A 237 2.30 -13.97 -9.13
N PHE A 238 1.26 -13.82 -9.93
CA PHE A 238 -0.09 -13.49 -9.45
C PHE A 238 -1.07 -14.59 -9.86
N THR A 239 -1.94 -14.97 -8.94
CA THR A 239 -3.04 -15.91 -9.19
C THR A 239 -4.00 -15.36 -10.26
N GLU A 240 -4.22 -14.05 -10.21
CA GLU A 240 -5.07 -13.32 -11.13
C GLU A 240 -4.59 -11.87 -11.21
N ILE A 241 -4.76 -11.23 -12.37
CA ILE A 241 -4.44 -9.82 -12.57
C ILE A 241 -5.73 -9.09 -12.94
N ILE A 242 -6.07 -8.02 -12.22
CA ILE A 242 -7.35 -7.32 -12.36
C ILE A 242 -7.11 -5.82 -12.57
N PRO A 243 -7.52 -5.25 -13.72
CA PRO A 243 -7.42 -3.81 -13.96
C PRO A 243 -8.55 -3.06 -13.25
N ILE A 244 -8.20 -2.07 -12.42
CA ILE A 244 -9.14 -1.32 -11.60
C ILE A 244 -8.93 0.19 -11.72
N SER A 245 -10.02 0.96 -11.61
CA SER A 245 -9.94 2.35 -11.17
C SER A 245 -10.44 2.46 -9.73
N ALA A 246 -9.52 2.59 -8.77
CA ALA A 246 -9.89 2.72 -7.37
C ALA A 246 -10.73 3.98 -7.11
N THR A 247 -10.49 5.05 -7.88
CA THR A 247 -11.23 6.31 -7.79
C THR A 247 -12.67 6.16 -8.27
N GLU A 248 -12.89 5.53 -9.42
CA GLU A 248 -14.23 5.27 -9.94
C GLU A 248 -14.97 4.25 -9.07
N ALA A 249 -14.27 3.22 -8.57
CA ALA A 249 -14.82 2.25 -7.63
C ALA A 249 -15.33 2.94 -6.36
N TYR A 250 -14.52 3.82 -5.76
CA TYR A 250 -14.91 4.56 -4.57
C TYR A 250 -16.12 5.47 -4.84
N LYS A 251 -16.12 6.21 -5.95
CA LYS A 251 -17.25 7.08 -6.35
C LYS A 251 -18.52 6.27 -6.63
N GLY A 252 -18.39 5.14 -7.31
CA GLY A 252 -19.50 4.25 -7.63
C GLY A 252 -20.13 3.68 -6.37
N ILE A 253 -19.32 3.14 -5.46
CA ILE A 253 -19.82 2.54 -4.20
C ILE A 253 -20.40 3.61 -3.28
N SER A 254 -19.74 4.76 -3.12
CA SER A 254 -20.24 5.84 -2.25
C SER A 254 -21.55 6.46 -2.75
N ASN A 255 -21.75 6.55 -4.07
CA ASN A 255 -22.96 7.12 -4.67
C ASN A 255 -24.01 6.07 -5.10
N ASN A 256 -23.76 4.77 -4.84
CA ASN A 256 -24.58 3.66 -5.37
C ASN A 256 -24.75 3.67 -6.90
N ASP A 257 -23.75 4.14 -7.64
CA ASP A 257 -23.76 4.16 -9.11
C ASP A 257 -23.25 2.83 -9.66
N LYS A 258 -24.19 1.97 -10.09
CA LYS A 258 -23.91 0.64 -10.65
C LYS A 258 -23.06 0.68 -11.92
N ASN A 259 -23.17 1.73 -12.73
CA ASN A 259 -22.39 1.84 -13.96
C ASN A 259 -20.92 2.10 -13.64
N LEU A 260 -20.65 3.03 -12.72
CA LEU A 260 -19.28 3.29 -12.26
C LEU A 260 -18.68 2.08 -11.53
N ILE A 261 -19.46 1.36 -10.72
CA ILE A 261 -19.01 0.12 -10.07
C ILE A 261 -18.54 -0.89 -11.12
N LYS A 262 -19.37 -1.17 -12.14
CA LYS A 262 -19.02 -2.12 -13.21
C LYS A 262 -17.83 -1.66 -14.05
N GLN A 263 -17.79 -0.38 -14.43
CA GLN A 263 -16.70 0.18 -15.24
C GLN A 263 -15.36 0.17 -14.50
N SER A 264 -15.39 0.41 -13.19
CA SER A 264 -14.20 0.48 -12.35
C SER A 264 -13.45 -0.85 -12.23
N GLY A 265 -14.08 -2.01 -12.52
CA GLY A 265 -13.49 -3.33 -12.36
C GLY A 265 -13.47 -3.87 -10.92
N ILE A 266 -14.09 -3.17 -9.96
CA ILE A 266 -14.07 -3.57 -8.54
C ILE A 266 -14.85 -4.86 -8.27
N GLU A 267 -15.89 -5.17 -9.05
CA GLU A 267 -16.68 -6.40 -8.89
C GLU A 267 -15.84 -7.65 -9.13
N ASP A 268 -14.93 -7.61 -10.10
CA ASP A 268 -14.05 -8.73 -10.41
C ASP A 268 -13.02 -8.94 -9.30
N LEU A 269 -12.49 -7.85 -8.73
CA LEU A 269 -11.63 -7.95 -7.55
C LEU A 269 -12.37 -8.54 -6.34
N ILE A 270 -13.60 -8.12 -6.11
CA ILE A 270 -14.43 -8.66 -5.02
C ILE A 270 -14.61 -10.17 -5.20
N LYS A 271 -14.97 -10.64 -6.39
CA LYS A 271 -15.10 -12.08 -6.68
C LYS A 271 -13.79 -12.83 -6.45
N ALA A 272 -12.65 -12.27 -6.88
CA ALA A 272 -11.35 -12.89 -6.67
C ALA A 272 -10.98 -13.00 -5.18
N ILE A 273 -11.26 -11.96 -4.38
CA ILE A 273 -11.07 -11.99 -2.92
C ILE A 273 -11.94 -13.08 -2.27
N GLU A 274 -13.20 -13.19 -2.69
CA GLU A 274 -14.11 -14.24 -2.21
C GLU A 274 -13.58 -15.64 -2.55
N GLN A 275 -13.07 -15.85 -3.77
CA GLN A 275 -12.50 -17.13 -4.18
C GLN A 275 -11.28 -17.54 -3.36
N ILE A 276 -10.38 -16.61 -3.05
CA ILE A 276 -9.24 -16.88 -2.14
C ILE A 276 -9.75 -17.36 -0.78
N ARG A 277 -10.82 -16.73 -0.26
CA ARG A 277 -11.43 -17.15 1.01
C ARG A 277 -11.99 -18.57 0.93
N TYR A 278 -12.71 -18.91 -0.14
CA TYR A 278 -13.25 -20.26 -0.32
C TYR A 278 -12.16 -21.33 -0.46
N ARG A 279 -11.04 -21.00 -1.12
CA ARG A 279 -9.90 -21.93 -1.27
C ARG A 279 -9.08 -22.10 0.00
N GLY A 280 -8.98 -21.06 0.83
CA GLY A 280 -8.32 -21.10 2.14
C GLY A 280 -9.18 -21.75 3.24
N GLY A 281 -10.48 -21.91 3.01
CA GLY A 281 -11.43 -22.52 3.93
C GLY A 281 -11.83 -23.94 3.53
N ASN A 282 -10.93 -24.91 3.74
CA ASN A 282 -11.34 -26.26 4.07
C ASN A 282 -11.10 -26.46 5.58
N ILE A 283 -12.23 -26.48 6.30
CA ILE A 283 -12.47 -26.73 7.73
C ILE A 283 -12.17 -25.56 8.68
#